data_AF-A0A453MRY8-F1
#
_entry.id   AF-A0A453MRY8-F1
#
_cell.length_a   1.000
_cell.length_b   1.000
_cell.length_c   1.000
_cell.angle_alpha   90.00
_cell.angle_beta   90.00
_cell.angle_gamma   90.00
#
_symmetry.space_group_name_H-M   'P 1'
#
loop_
_entity.id
_entity.type
_entity.pdbx_description
1 polymer ?
#
loop_
_entity_poly.entity_id
_entity_poly.type
_entity_poly.pdbx_seq_one_letter_code
_entity_poly.pdbx_strand_id
1 'polypeptide(L)'
;EEVETLRTNSTNLGGVTVDHGSVFPLNLHRATQLDIEASFRLDPLDVAAAKEADVGYNCSTSGGTTGRGTLGPFGLLVLADARRHGGDMERTGVYFYVARGLDGGLRTHFCHDETRSSHANDIVKRVVGNIVPVLDGEEFSVRVLVDHSIVESFAMGGRLTATSRVYPTEAIYANAGVYLFNNATSARVNVTRLVVHEMDSSYNQAYMASL
;
A
#
# COMPACT_ATOMS: atom_id res chain seq x y z
N GLU A 1 4.02 12.69 -16.23
CA GLU A 1 4.79 13.82 -15.65
C GLU A 1 3.83 14.95 -15.27
N GLU A 2 2.91 15.28 -16.16
CA GLU A 2 1.84 16.27 -16.05
C GLU A 2 0.98 16.13 -14.79
N VAL A 3 0.68 14.90 -14.33
CA VAL A 3 -0.08 14.67 -13.09
C VAL A 3 0.60 15.32 -11.88
N GLU A 4 1.93 15.45 -11.89
CA GLU A 4 2.70 16.03 -10.79
C GLU A 4 2.47 17.53 -10.64
N THR A 5 1.92 18.19 -11.66
CA THR A 5 1.49 19.60 -11.58
C THR A 5 0.30 19.81 -10.65
N LEU A 6 -0.42 18.74 -10.29
CA LEU A 6 -1.51 18.78 -9.31
C LEU A 6 -1.01 18.65 -7.86
N ARG A 7 0.28 18.36 -7.63
CA ARG A 7 0.85 18.25 -6.28
C ARG A 7 0.87 19.62 -5.62
N THR A 8 0.33 19.70 -4.41
CA THR A 8 0.33 20.92 -3.60
C THR A 8 1.22 20.73 -2.38
N ASN A 9 0.63 20.43 -1.22
CA ASN A 9 1.37 20.23 0.02
C ASN A 9 2.12 18.90 -0.01
N SER A 10 3.35 18.90 0.49
CA SER A 10 4.21 17.70 0.52
C SER A 10 4.72 17.46 1.93
N THR A 11 4.54 16.25 2.43
CA THR A 11 4.99 15.85 3.77
C THR A 11 5.95 14.67 3.65
N ASN A 12 7.16 14.82 4.19
CA ASN A 12 8.13 13.73 4.27
C ASN A 12 8.06 13.06 5.65
N LEU A 13 7.80 11.76 5.65
CA LEU A 13 7.56 10.91 6.82
C LEU A 13 8.50 9.69 6.82
N GLY A 14 9.54 9.70 5.96
CA GLY A 14 10.53 8.64 5.88
C GLY A 14 11.57 8.67 7.01
N GLY A 15 12.51 7.73 6.97
CA GLY A 15 13.57 7.60 7.97
C GLY A 15 13.12 6.91 9.27
N VAL A 16 12.02 6.16 9.21
CA VAL A 16 11.44 5.47 10.38
C VAL A 16 11.58 3.95 10.24
N THR A 17 11.82 3.27 11.35
CA THR A 17 11.78 1.80 11.41
C THR A 17 10.44 1.36 11.98
N VAL A 18 9.80 0.41 11.30
CA VAL A 18 8.50 -0.15 11.66
C VAL A 18 8.71 -1.57 12.15
N ASP A 19 8.49 -1.78 13.45
CA ASP A 19 8.54 -3.11 14.05
C ASP A 19 7.41 -4.00 13.52
N HIS A 20 7.65 -5.32 13.59
CA HIS A 20 6.66 -6.31 13.18
C HIS A 20 5.37 -6.22 14.03
N GLY A 21 4.23 -6.46 13.42
CA GLY A 21 2.91 -6.34 14.07
C GLY A 21 2.47 -4.89 14.35
N SER A 22 3.12 -3.88 13.76
CA SER A 22 2.85 -2.47 14.05
C SER A 22 2.02 -1.78 12.96
N VAL A 23 1.24 -0.78 13.38
CA VAL A 23 0.45 0.11 12.51
C VAL A 23 0.54 1.52 13.07
N PHE A 24 0.89 2.50 12.24
CA PHE A 24 1.06 3.89 12.64
C PHE A 24 0.28 4.84 11.72
N PRO A 25 -0.53 5.77 12.26
CA PRO A 25 -1.20 6.78 11.45
C PRO A 25 -0.19 7.78 10.88
N LEU A 26 -0.43 8.21 9.65
CA LEU A 26 0.27 9.35 9.06
C LEU A 26 -0.56 10.61 9.29
N ASN A 27 0.05 11.63 9.89
CA ASN A 27 -0.60 12.91 10.15
C ASN A 27 -0.67 13.72 8.84
N LEU A 28 -1.82 13.65 8.17
CA LEU A 28 -2.09 14.32 6.88
C LEU A 28 -3.35 15.20 7.02
N HIS A 29 -3.44 16.30 6.26
CA HIS A 29 -4.64 17.15 6.27
C HIS A 29 -5.80 16.54 5.47
N ARG A 30 -5.47 15.79 4.41
CA ARG A 30 -6.41 15.09 3.53
C ARG A 30 -5.86 13.71 3.20
N ALA A 31 -6.75 12.74 3.01
CA ALA A 31 -6.38 11.35 2.70
C ALA A 31 -7.16 10.72 1.55
N THR A 32 -8.04 11.48 0.90
CA THR A 32 -8.85 10.98 -0.22
C THR A 32 -8.30 11.34 -1.59
N GLN A 33 -7.37 12.29 -1.69
CA GLN A 33 -6.77 12.68 -2.96
C GLN A 33 -5.27 12.93 -2.78
N LEU A 34 -4.46 11.93 -3.08
CA LEU A 34 -3.04 11.87 -2.72
C LEU A 34 -2.18 11.26 -3.83
N ASP A 35 -0.91 11.65 -3.85
CA ASP A 35 0.17 10.96 -4.56
C ASP A 35 1.26 10.62 -3.56
N ILE A 36 1.41 9.33 -3.26
CA ILE A 36 2.29 8.81 -2.22
C ILE A 36 3.45 8.09 -2.88
N GLU A 37 4.68 8.42 -2.50
CA GLU A 37 5.87 7.73 -2.94
C GLU A 37 6.61 7.14 -1.73
N ALA A 38 6.70 5.81 -1.69
CA ALA A 38 7.31 5.09 -0.59
C ALA A 38 8.43 4.16 -1.06
N SER A 39 9.43 3.97 -0.20
CA SER A 39 10.48 2.98 -0.38
C SER A 39 10.81 2.31 0.95
N PHE A 40 11.03 1.00 0.90
CA PHE A 40 11.24 0.16 2.06
C PHE A 40 12.48 -0.70 1.90
N ARG A 41 13.16 -0.98 3.01
CA ARG A 41 14.18 -2.03 3.13
C ARG A 41 13.81 -2.95 4.27
N LEU A 42 13.96 -4.26 4.04
CA LEU A 42 13.95 -5.24 5.12
C LEU A 42 15.32 -5.25 5.80
N ASP A 43 15.34 -5.50 7.11
CA ASP A 43 16.61 -5.72 7.83
C ASP A 43 17.28 -6.99 7.27
N PRO A 44 18.53 -6.91 6.77
CA PRO A 44 19.25 -8.07 6.24
C PRO A 44 19.37 -9.23 7.24
N LEU A 45 19.46 -8.92 8.54
CA LEU A 45 19.53 -9.94 9.59
C LEU A 45 18.22 -10.71 9.70
N ASP A 46 17.08 -10.01 9.60
CA ASP A 46 15.76 -10.64 9.66
C ASP A 46 15.50 -11.47 8.39
N VAL A 47 15.95 -10.99 7.23
CA VAL A 47 15.92 -11.76 5.97
C VAL A 47 16.74 -13.04 6.09
N ALA A 48 17.97 -12.96 6.63
CA ALA A 48 18.82 -14.12 6.83
C ALA A 48 18.28 -15.11 7.89
N ALA A 49 17.55 -14.60 8.89
CA ALA A 49 16.92 -15.42 9.93
C ALA A 49 15.67 -16.15 9.44
N ALA A 50 14.99 -15.65 8.40
CA ALA A 50 13.84 -16.32 7.79
C ALA A 50 14.28 -17.61 7.09
N LYS A 51 14.17 -18.77 7.75
CA LYS A 51 14.60 -20.08 7.21
C LYS A 51 13.47 -20.87 6.56
N GLU A 52 12.24 -20.68 7.02
CA GLU A 52 11.09 -21.42 6.52
C GLU A 52 10.72 -20.97 5.11
N ALA A 53 10.51 -21.93 4.22
CA ALA A 53 10.06 -21.65 2.87
C ALA A 53 8.55 -21.35 2.87
N ASP A 54 8.18 -20.34 2.12
CA ASP A 54 6.80 -19.96 1.83
C ASP A 54 6.55 -20.10 0.32
N VAL A 55 6.32 -21.33 -0.11
CA VAL A 55 6.14 -21.65 -1.53
C VAL A 55 4.72 -21.36 -2.03
N GLY A 56 3.74 -21.32 -1.13
CA GLY A 56 2.32 -21.23 -1.46
C GLY A 56 1.74 -19.82 -1.53
N TYR A 57 2.53 -18.78 -1.21
CA TYR A 57 2.02 -17.43 -1.17
C TYR A 57 1.46 -16.95 -2.52
N ASN A 58 0.22 -16.47 -2.47
CA ASN A 58 -0.46 -15.77 -3.55
C ASN A 58 -1.35 -14.68 -2.93
N CYS A 59 -1.33 -13.47 -3.50
CA CYS A 59 -2.15 -12.35 -3.04
C CYS A 59 -3.62 -12.78 -2.82
N SER A 60 -4.24 -13.45 -3.80
CA SER A 60 -5.68 -13.78 -3.77
C SER A 60 -6.11 -14.72 -2.63
N THR A 61 -5.21 -15.55 -2.11
CA THR A 61 -5.49 -16.53 -1.04
C THR A 61 -4.69 -16.24 0.23
N SER A 62 -3.96 -15.12 0.29
CA SER A 62 -3.02 -14.80 1.37
C SER A 62 -3.68 -14.44 2.70
N GLY A 63 -4.98 -14.15 2.72
CA GLY A 63 -5.62 -13.47 3.85
C GLY A 63 -5.31 -11.96 3.90
N GLY A 64 -4.75 -11.41 2.81
CA GLY A 64 -4.52 -9.97 2.63
C GLY A 64 -3.62 -9.38 3.72
N THR A 65 -3.98 -8.19 4.18
CA THR A 65 -3.27 -7.47 5.25
C THR A 65 -3.29 -8.20 6.59
N THR A 66 -4.19 -9.16 6.80
CA THR A 66 -4.28 -9.96 8.03
C THR A 66 -3.47 -11.25 7.99
N GLY A 67 -3.14 -11.74 6.79
CA GLY A 67 -2.26 -12.90 6.62
C GLY A 67 -0.86 -12.54 7.06
N ARG A 68 -0.30 -13.29 8.00
CA ARG A 68 1.01 -12.98 8.59
C ARG A 68 2.06 -13.95 8.06
N GLY A 69 3.20 -13.40 7.66
CA GLY A 69 4.38 -14.14 7.28
C GLY A 69 5.64 -13.56 7.89
N THR A 70 6.76 -14.24 7.66
CA THR A 70 8.06 -13.87 8.27
C THR A 70 8.53 -12.49 7.81
N LEU A 71 8.38 -12.19 6.51
CA LEU A 71 8.90 -10.98 5.86
C LEU A 71 7.78 -10.08 5.31
N GLY A 72 6.58 -10.15 5.89
CA GLY A 72 5.46 -9.31 5.49
C GLY A 72 4.11 -9.84 5.94
N PRO A 73 3.01 -9.17 5.56
CA PRO A 73 2.96 -8.02 4.66
C PRO A 73 3.38 -6.71 5.31
N PHE A 74 3.94 -5.79 4.53
CA PHE A 74 4.29 -4.44 4.96
C PHE A 74 3.99 -3.42 3.85
N GLY A 75 3.57 -2.21 4.23
CA GLY A 75 3.21 -1.18 3.27
C GLY A 75 2.27 -0.14 3.86
N LEU A 76 1.26 0.26 3.08
CA LEU A 76 0.32 1.32 3.41
C LEU A 76 -1.11 0.78 3.56
N LEU A 77 -1.88 1.37 4.44
CA LEU A 77 -3.33 1.30 4.45
C LEU A 77 -3.85 2.67 4.01
N VAL A 78 -4.55 2.72 2.88
CA VAL A 78 -5.12 3.96 2.32
C VAL A 78 -6.64 3.91 2.40
N LEU A 79 -7.29 5.07 2.35
CA LEU A 79 -8.74 5.21 2.51
C LEU A 79 -9.21 4.42 3.74
N ALA A 80 -8.49 4.62 4.85
CA ALA A 80 -8.73 3.92 6.11
C ALA A 80 -9.55 4.78 7.08
N ASP A 81 -10.48 4.21 7.84
CA ASP A 81 -11.30 5.01 8.77
C ASP A 81 -10.45 5.54 9.93
N ALA A 82 -10.25 6.86 9.95
CA ALA A 82 -9.41 7.55 10.93
C ALA A 82 -9.98 7.54 12.34
N ARG A 83 -11.28 7.25 12.51
CA ARG A 83 -11.99 7.32 13.79
C ARG A 83 -11.99 6.01 14.56
N ARG A 84 -11.73 4.89 13.88
CA ARG A 84 -11.74 3.56 14.47
C ARG A 84 -10.33 3.01 14.52
N HIS A 85 -10.03 2.32 15.61
CA HIS A 85 -8.78 1.58 15.76
C HIS A 85 -9.16 0.13 16.05
N GLY A 86 -8.96 -0.77 15.09
CA GLY A 86 -9.32 -2.18 15.28
C GLY A 86 -9.49 -2.96 13.98
N GLY A 87 -9.85 -4.23 14.13
CA GLY A 87 -10.04 -5.15 13.01
C GLY A 87 -11.05 -4.63 11.99
N ASP A 88 -12.20 -4.16 12.44
CA ASP A 88 -13.35 -3.84 11.57
C ASP A 88 -13.24 -2.47 10.88
N MET A 89 -12.14 -1.75 11.09
CA MET A 89 -11.87 -0.47 10.41
C MET A 89 -11.77 -0.69 8.89
N GLU A 90 -12.56 0.07 8.12
CA GLU A 90 -12.43 0.13 6.66
C GLU A 90 -11.01 0.53 6.29
N ARG A 91 -10.44 -0.13 5.28
CA ARG A 91 -9.11 0.14 4.74
C ARG A 91 -8.88 -0.58 3.42
N THR A 92 -8.08 0.03 2.56
CA THR A 92 -7.48 -0.63 1.40
C THR A 92 -6.00 -0.86 1.68
N GLY A 93 -5.56 -2.11 1.71
CA GLY A 93 -4.15 -2.44 1.91
C GLY A 93 -3.38 -2.33 0.60
N VAL A 94 -2.20 -1.71 0.63
CA VAL A 94 -1.26 -1.62 -0.50
C VAL A 94 0.10 -2.05 0.03
N TYR A 95 0.58 -3.22 -0.35
CA TYR A 95 1.69 -3.83 0.38
C TYR A 95 2.59 -4.73 -0.45
N PHE A 96 3.80 -4.90 0.07
CA PHE A 96 4.74 -5.92 -0.33
C PHE A 96 4.68 -7.12 0.62
N TYR A 97 4.91 -8.30 0.06
CA TYR A 97 5.15 -9.53 0.80
C TYR A 97 6.33 -10.26 0.18
N VAL A 98 7.28 -10.72 0.99
CA VAL A 98 8.46 -11.44 0.49
C VAL A 98 8.40 -12.90 0.93
N ALA A 99 8.20 -13.78 -0.04
CA ALA A 99 8.13 -15.23 0.15
C ALA A 99 9.50 -15.86 -0.09
N ARG A 100 9.92 -16.80 0.77
CA ARG A 100 11.17 -17.55 0.58
C ARG A 100 10.92 -18.86 -0.15
N GLY A 101 11.68 -19.13 -1.22
CA GLY A 101 11.66 -20.40 -1.93
C GLY A 101 12.46 -21.50 -1.24
N LEU A 102 12.24 -22.75 -1.65
CA LEU A 102 13.02 -23.92 -1.18
C LEU A 102 14.49 -23.85 -1.61
N ASP A 103 14.78 -23.12 -2.69
CA ASP A 103 16.12 -22.81 -3.19
C ASP A 103 16.81 -21.69 -2.38
N GLY A 104 16.13 -21.13 -1.37
CA GLY A 104 16.59 -19.98 -0.62
C GLY A 104 16.40 -18.64 -1.37
N GLY A 105 15.87 -18.66 -2.59
CA GLY A 105 15.53 -17.45 -3.33
C GLY A 105 14.40 -16.67 -2.67
N LEU A 106 14.36 -15.36 -2.90
CA LEU A 106 13.26 -14.51 -2.45
C LEU A 106 12.35 -14.20 -3.64
N ARG A 107 11.04 -14.30 -3.42
CA ARG A 107 10.00 -13.90 -4.36
C ARG A 107 9.16 -12.81 -3.74
N THR A 108 9.18 -11.64 -4.35
CA THR A 108 8.42 -10.48 -3.88
C THR A 108 7.06 -10.45 -4.58
N HIS A 109 6.02 -10.28 -3.79
CA HIS A 109 4.65 -10.04 -4.23
C HIS A 109 4.27 -8.61 -3.87
N PHE A 110 3.49 -7.98 -4.75
CA PHE A 110 2.83 -6.71 -4.47
C PHE A 110 1.33 -6.87 -4.64
N CYS A 111 0.58 -6.44 -3.63
CA CYS A 111 -0.87 -6.69 -3.56
C CYS A 111 -1.64 -5.43 -3.14
N HIS A 112 -2.86 -5.30 -3.68
CA HIS A 112 -3.94 -4.52 -3.10
C HIS A 112 -4.92 -5.45 -2.39
N ASP A 113 -5.21 -5.17 -1.12
CA ASP A 113 -6.24 -5.87 -0.34
C ASP A 113 -7.49 -5.00 -0.20
N GLU A 114 -8.53 -5.35 -0.96
CA GLU A 114 -9.82 -4.68 -0.96
C GLU A 114 -10.80 -5.30 0.04
N THR A 115 -10.44 -6.41 0.71
CA THR A 115 -11.38 -7.24 1.50
C THR A 115 -12.04 -6.49 2.64
N ARG A 116 -11.38 -5.45 3.16
CA ARG A 116 -11.88 -4.54 4.20
C ARG A 116 -12.08 -3.11 3.70
N SER A 117 -12.12 -2.89 2.39
CA SER A 117 -12.22 -1.53 1.81
C SER A 117 -13.57 -0.84 2.03
N SER A 118 -14.59 -1.58 2.47
CA SER A 118 -15.95 -1.07 2.62
C SER A 118 -16.80 -2.01 3.48
N HIS A 119 -17.84 -1.50 4.13
CA HIS A 119 -18.90 -2.29 4.78
C HIS A 119 -20.08 -2.62 3.85
N ALA A 120 -20.12 -2.10 2.63
CA ALA A 120 -21.18 -2.43 1.67
C ALA A 120 -21.15 -3.93 1.30
N ASN A 121 -22.33 -4.55 1.19
CA ASN A 121 -22.47 -6.00 0.99
C ASN A 121 -22.61 -6.40 -0.50
N ASP A 122 -22.87 -5.45 -1.38
CA ASP A 122 -23.21 -5.63 -2.80
C ASP A 122 -22.05 -5.32 -3.75
N ILE A 123 -20.82 -5.27 -3.22
CA ILE A 123 -19.60 -5.01 -4.00
C ILE A 123 -18.61 -6.16 -3.90
N VAL A 124 -17.93 -6.43 -5.01
CA VAL A 124 -16.87 -7.44 -5.05
C VAL A 124 -15.62 -6.87 -4.39
N LYS A 125 -15.08 -7.61 -3.41
CA LYS A 125 -13.84 -7.28 -2.71
C LYS A 125 -12.91 -8.48 -2.78
N ARG A 126 -11.66 -8.24 -3.17
CA ARG A 126 -10.66 -9.30 -3.34
C ARG A 126 -9.27 -8.76 -3.01
N VAL A 127 -8.32 -9.66 -2.92
CA VAL A 127 -6.91 -9.28 -2.92
C VAL A 127 -6.40 -9.46 -4.34
N VAL A 128 -5.99 -8.38 -4.98
CA VAL A 128 -5.39 -8.38 -6.33
C VAL A 128 -3.89 -8.15 -6.21
N GLY A 129 -3.10 -8.72 -7.10
CA GLY A 129 -1.65 -8.55 -7.08
C GLY A 129 -0.93 -9.74 -7.70
N ASN A 130 0.38 -9.61 -7.83
CA ASN A 130 1.23 -10.64 -8.42
C ASN A 130 2.68 -10.51 -7.95
N ILE A 131 3.54 -11.41 -8.42
CA ILE A 131 4.98 -11.34 -8.25
C ILE A 131 5.52 -10.12 -8.99
N VAL A 132 6.39 -9.36 -8.35
CA VAL A 132 7.13 -8.23 -8.94
C VAL A 132 8.63 -8.46 -8.74
N PRO A 133 9.46 -8.36 -9.80
CA PRO A 133 10.89 -8.55 -9.67
C PRO A 133 11.55 -7.36 -8.95
N VAL A 134 12.38 -7.68 -7.96
CA VAL A 134 13.26 -6.75 -7.24
C VAL A 134 14.70 -7.20 -7.50
N LEU A 135 15.50 -6.33 -8.10
CA LEU A 135 16.89 -6.63 -8.47
C LEU A 135 17.81 -6.42 -7.27
N ASP A 136 19.00 -7.00 -7.34
CA ASP A 136 20.00 -6.85 -6.29
C ASP A 136 20.34 -5.37 -6.07
N GLY A 137 20.40 -4.97 -4.81
CA GLY A 137 20.60 -3.57 -4.39
C GLY A 137 19.37 -2.66 -4.50
N GLU A 138 18.23 -3.12 -5.02
CA GLU A 138 17.01 -2.31 -5.06
C GLU A 138 16.25 -2.30 -3.73
N GLU A 139 15.58 -1.17 -3.46
CA GLU A 139 14.59 -1.06 -2.39
C GLU A 139 13.20 -1.42 -2.91
N PHE A 140 12.31 -1.88 -2.02
CA PHE A 140 10.91 -2.06 -2.36
C PHE A 140 10.27 -0.69 -2.54
N SER A 141 10.05 -0.27 -3.78
CA SER A 141 9.53 1.05 -4.11
C SER A 141 8.10 0.98 -4.65
N VAL A 142 7.25 1.92 -4.24
CA VAL A 142 5.89 2.03 -4.75
C VAL A 142 5.48 3.49 -4.82
N ARG A 143 4.82 3.87 -5.92
CA ARG A 143 4.04 5.11 -6.03
C ARG A 143 2.55 4.74 -5.99
N VAL A 144 1.76 5.43 -5.17
CA VAL A 144 0.33 5.17 -4.97
C VAL A 144 -0.45 6.47 -5.18
N LEU A 145 -1.29 6.50 -6.21
CA LEU A 145 -2.28 7.54 -6.43
C LEU A 145 -3.58 7.11 -5.75
N VAL A 146 -4.12 7.96 -4.89
CA VAL A 146 -5.42 7.78 -4.25
C VAL A 146 -6.33 8.88 -4.76
N ASP A 147 -7.48 8.53 -5.32
CA ASP A 147 -8.50 9.50 -5.74
C ASP A 147 -9.90 8.95 -5.45
N HIS A 148 -10.38 9.25 -4.25
CA HIS A 148 -11.70 8.89 -3.72
C HIS A 148 -12.02 7.39 -3.81
N SER A 149 -12.52 6.94 -4.95
CA SER A 149 -12.94 5.54 -5.19
C SER A 149 -11.97 4.72 -6.03
N ILE A 150 -10.79 5.27 -6.35
CA ILE A 150 -9.74 4.58 -7.08
C ILE A 150 -8.41 4.68 -6.35
N VAL A 151 -7.67 3.58 -6.34
CA VAL A 151 -6.28 3.50 -5.86
C VAL A 151 -5.45 2.87 -6.96
N GLU A 152 -4.45 3.57 -7.45
CA GLU A 152 -3.53 3.12 -8.49
C GLU A 152 -2.11 3.06 -7.94
N SER A 153 -1.48 1.90 -8.01
CA SER A 153 -0.13 1.70 -7.53
C SER A 153 0.81 1.26 -8.63
N PHE A 154 2.02 1.80 -8.60
CA PHE A 154 3.12 1.53 -9.50
C PHE A 154 4.28 0.98 -8.66
N ALA A 155 4.35 -0.33 -8.52
CA ALA A 155 5.39 -1.01 -7.76
C ALA A 155 6.65 -1.18 -8.60
N MET A 156 7.81 -1.02 -7.96
CA MET A 156 9.14 -1.16 -8.54
C MET A 156 9.31 -0.34 -9.83
N GLY A 157 8.95 0.95 -9.78
CA GLY A 157 9.02 1.84 -10.93
C GLY A 157 8.03 1.49 -12.06
N GLY A 158 6.91 0.83 -11.74
CA GLY A 158 5.88 0.45 -12.71
C GLY A 158 6.08 -0.94 -13.35
N ARG A 159 7.06 -1.74 -12.90
CA ARG A 159 7.20 -3.15 -13.32
C ARG A 159 5.96 -3.97 -13.00
N LEU A 160 5.22 -3.58 -11.96
CA LEU A 160 3.89 -4.07 -11.69
C LEU A 160 2.99 -2.88 -11.36
N THR A 161 1.82 -2.85 -12.00
CA THR A 161 0.74 -1.90 -11.69
C THR A 161 -0.45 -2.62 -11.09
N ALA A 162 -1.05 -2.03 -10.07
CA ALA A 162 -2.28 -2.53 -9.47
C ALA A 162 -3.29 -1.38 -9.35
N THR A 163 -4.50 -1.60 -9.83
CA THR A 163 -5.59 -0.61 -9.76
C THR A 163 -6.78 -1.25 -9.05
N SER A 164 -7.28 -0.58 -8.03
CA SER A 164 -8.43 -1.02 -7.25
C SER A 164 -9.52 0.04 -7.25
N ARG A 165 -10.77 -0.40 -7.42
CA ARG A 165 -11.95 0.43 -7.21
C ARG A 165 -12.54 0.08 -5.86
N VAL A 166 -12.65 1.07 -4.98
CA VAL A 166 -13.08 0.88 -3.59
C VAL A 166 -14.14 1.91 -3.23
N TYR A 167 -15.08 1.51 -2.36
CA TYR A 167 -16.25 2.31 -2.02
C TYR A 167 -16.48 2.32 -0.50
N PRO A 168 -15.56 2.92 0.28
CA PRO A 168 -15.70 3.00 1.73
C PRO A 168 -16.99 3.73 2.12
N THR A 169 -17.62 3.27 3.19
CA THR A 169 -18.85 3.85 3.74
C THR A 169 -18.58 4.78 4.93
N GLU A 170 -17.40 4.66 5.54
CA GLU A 170 -16.98 5.38 6.74
C GLU A 170 -15.68 6.16 6.50
N ALA A 171 -14.73 5.59 5.76
CA ALA A 171 -13.46 6.22 5.41
C ALA A 171 -13.60 7.24 4.25
N ILE A 172 -14.46 8.24 4.44
CA ILE A 172 -14.79 9.26 3.45
C ILE A 172 -14.37 10.66 3.92
N TYR A 173 -13.81 11.45 3.00
CA TYR A 173 -13.37 12.83 3.21
C TYR A 173 -12.48 12.98 4.46
N ALA A 174 -12.91 13.78 5.44
CA ALA A 174 -12.18 14.04 6.68
C ALA A 174 -12.04 12.82 7.60
N ASN A 175 -12.81 11.75 7.35
CA ASN A 175 -12.71 10.50 8.10
C ASN A 175 -11.78 9.49 7.43
N ALA A 176 -11.25 9.79 6.24
CA ALA A 176 -10.21 8.97 5.63
C ALA A 176 -8.85 9.30 6.26
N GLY A 177 -8.03 8.28 6.42
CA GLY A 177 -6.65 8.37 6.86
C GLY A 177 -5.74 7.47 6.03
N VAL A 178 -4.44 7.67 6.24
CA VAL A 178 -3.38 6.79 5.71
C VAL A 178 -2.57 6.27 6.88
N TYR A 179 -2.23 4.98 6.83
CA TYR A 179 -1.41 4.33 7.83
C TYR A 179 -0.24 3.63 7.17
N LEU A 180 0.89 3.63 7.87
CA LEU A 180 2.02 2.76 7.60
C LEU A 180 1.87 1.50 8.46
N PHE A 181 2.11 0.32 7.88
CA PHE A 181 1.99 -0.93 8.64
C PHE A 181 3.08 -1.94 8.28
N ASN A 182 3.36 -2.80 9.25
CA ASN A 182 4.16 -4.00 9.08
C ASN A 182 3.51 -5.11 9.90
N ASN A 183 2.79 -6.03 9.24
CA ASN A 183 2.14 -7.17 9.90
C ASN A 183 2.95 -8.47 9.79
N ALA A 184 4.27 -8.36 9.57
CA ALA A 184 5.18 -9.49 9.64
C ALA A 184 5.17 -10.14 11.04
N THR A 185 5.72 -11.35 11.14
CA THR A 185 5.89 -12.05 12.43
C THR A 185 7.25 -11.76 13.09
N SER A 186 8.26 -11.36 12.31
CA SER A 186 9.61 -11.14 12.85
C SER A 186 10.38 -10.01 12.17
N ALA A 187 10.18 -9.78 10.86
CA ALA A 187 10.96 -8.77 10.15
C ALA A 187 10.60 -7.33 10.52
N ARG A 188 11.63 -6.52 10.80
CA ARG A 188 11.57 -5.07 10.84
C ARG A 188 11.71 -4.50 9.44
N VAL A 189 11.00 -3.39 9.19
CA VAL A 189 10.99 -2.68 7.91
C VAL A 189 11.47 -1.27 8.13
N ASN A 190 12.54 -0.87 7.44
CA ASN A 190 12.99 0.51 7.40
C ASN A 190 12.29 1.22 6.24
N VAL A 191 11.57 2.29 6.53
CA VAL A 191 10.95 3.17 5.53
C VAL A 191 11.96 4.23 5.15
N THR A 192 12.75 3.94 4.11
CA THR A 192 13.83 4.82 3.64
C THR A 192 13.29 6.10 3.03
N ARG A 193 12.13 6.04 2.37
CA ARG A 193 11.43 7.20 1.81
C ARG A 193 9.93 7.04 1.99
N LEU A 194 9.27 8.10 2.41
CA LEU A 194 7.81 8.21 2.41
C LEU A 194 7.45 9.67 2.24
N VAL A 195 7.08 10.05 1.02
CA VAL A 195 6.63 11.40 0.69
C VAL A 195 5.18 11.31 0.28
N VAL A 196 4.35 12.12 0.91
CA VAL A 196 2.92 12.21 0.60
C VAL A 196 2.65 13.60 0.04
N HIS A 197 2.15 13.65 -1.19
CA HIS A 197 1.67 14.86 -1.83
C HIS A 197 0.15 14.91 -1.76
N GLU A 198 -0.40 16.02 -1.27
CA GLU A 198 -1.80 16.36 -1.48
C GLU A 198 -2.00 16.74 -2.96
N MET A 199 -3.12 16.33 -3.54
CA MET A 199 -3.40 16.53 -4.96
C MET A 199 -4.62 17.45 -5.13
N ASP A 200 -4.50 18.45 -6.00
CA ASP A 200 -5.62 19.26 -6.44
C ASP A 200 -6.48 18.52 -7.47
N SER A 201 -7.78 18.82 -7.50
CA SER A 201 -8.67 18.31 -8.54
C SER A 201 -8.28 18.87 -9.91
N SER A 202 -8.36 18.05 -10.95
CA SER A 202 -8.09 18.50 -12.31
C SER A 202 -9.22 19.39 -12.85
N TYR A 203 -8.87 20.32 -13.75
CA TYR A 203 -9.84 21.13 -14.47
C TYR A 203 -10.44 20.33 -15.62
N ASN A 204 -11.65 19.82 -15.44
CA ASN A 204 -12.42 19.21 -16.52
C ASN A 204 -13.22 20.29 -17.27
N GLN A 205 -12.57 21.07 -18.15
CA GLN A 205 -13.35 21.78 -19.17
C GLN A 205 -13.85 20.73 -20.18
N ALA A 206 -15.16 20.49 -20.18
CA ALA A 206 -15.78 19.74 -21.26
C ALA A 206 -15.45 20.46 -22.58
N TYR A 207 -14.76 19.79 -23.48
CA TYR A 207 -14.52 20.30 -24.82
C TYR A 207 -15.88 20.40 -25.51
N MET A 208 -16.48 21.59 -25.50
CA MET A 208 -17.68 21.85 -26.28
C MET A 208 -17.24 21.97 -27.74
N ALA A 209 -17.36 20.88 -28.50
CA ALA A 209 -17.29 20.97 -29.94
C ALA A 209 -18.37 21.96 -30.39
N SER A 210 -17.95 23.07 -31.01
CA SER A 210 -18.86 23.98 -31.70
C SER A 210 -19.56 23.18 -32.81
N LEU A 211 -20.88 23.01 -32.68
CA LEU A 211 -21.77 22.44 -33.70
C LEU A 211 -21.69 23.20 -35.02
#